data_AF-A0A0E9M220-F1
#
_entry.id   AF-A0A0E9M220-F1
#
_cell.length_a   1.000
_cell.length_b   1.000
_cell.length_c   1.000
_cell.angle_alpha   90.00
_cell.angle_beta   90.00
_cell.angle_gamma   90.00
#
_symmetry.space_group_name_H-M   'P 1'
#
loop_
_entity.id
_entity.type
_entity.pdbx_description
1 polymer ?
#
loop_
_entity_poly.entity_id
_entity_poly.type
_entity_poly.pdbx_seq_one_letter_code
_entity_poly.pdbx_strand_id
1 'polypeptide(L)'
;MKREIKKYLYDVKISIESIDEYLGGKRDFFEYQNNKLLRRAIERELEIIGEAMNRALKLDPDIEIQHARQIVDTRNWVIHGYDKVDDVVIWAIISKHLPALKIEIDEFLEKE
;
A
#
# COMPACT_ATOMS: atom_id res chain seq x y z
N MET A 1 0.25 -20.04 -8.49
CA MET A 1 -0.02 -19.47 -7.16
C MET A 1 -1.42 -19.89 -6.68
N LYS A 2 -1.67 -20.01 -5.37
CA LYS A 2 -3.05 -20.25 -4.88
C LYS A 2 -3.95 -19.07 -5.28
N ARG A 3 -5.20 -19.37 -5.70
CA ARG A 3 -6.15 -18.35 -6.14
C ARG A 3 -6.41 -17.28 -5.08
N GLU A 4 -6.43 -17.65 -3.79
CA GLU A 4 -6.61 -16.67 -2.72
C GLU A 4 -5.45 -15.67 -2.61
N ILE A 5 -4.20 -16.12 -2.80
CA ILE A 5 -3.03 -15.24 -2.75
C ILE A 5 -3.10 -14.23 -3.90
N LYS A 6 -3.41 -14.69 -5.13
CA LYS A 6 -3.61 -13.79 -6.28
C LYS A 6 -4.64 -12.71 -5.98
N LYS A 7 -5.75 -13.07 -5.34
CA LYS A 7 -6.79 -12.12 -4.96
C LYS A 7 -6.23 -11.03 -4.06
N TYR A 8 -5.44 -11.38 -3.04
CA TYR A 8 -4.82 -10.40 -2.16
C TYR A 8 -3.78 -9.53 -2.86
N LEU A 9 -2.96 -10.10 -3.75
CA LEU A 9 -2.03 -9.30 -4.55
C LEU A 9 -2.77 -8.34 -5.50
N TYR A 10 -3.92 -8.75 -6.03
CA TYR A 10 -4.79 -7.88 -6.81
C TYR A 10 -5.40 -6.76 -5.96
N ASP A 11 -5.83 -7.05 -4.73
CA ASP A 11 -6.30 -6.02 -3.79
C ASP A 11 -5.19 -4.97 -3.52
N VAL A 12 -3.93 -5.42 -3.34
CA VAL A 12 -2.76 -4.51 -3.20
C VAL A 12 -2.60 -3.63 -4.43
N LYS A 13 -2.61 -4.24 -5.63
CA LYS A 13 -2.46 -3.52 -6.90
C LYS A 13 -3.51 -2.41 -7.05
N ILE A 14 -4.79 -2.75 -6.86
CA ILE A 14 -5.90 -1.81 -7.00
C ILE A 14 -5.80 -0.67 -6.00
N SER A 15 -5.39 -0.94 -4.76
CA SER A 15 -5.18 0.12 -3.76
C SER A 15 -4.04 1.07 -4.14
N ILE A 16 -2.94 0.55 -4.70
CA ILE A 16 -1.85 1.42 -5.19
C ILE A 16 -2.33 2.28 -6.37
N GLU A 17 -3.07 1.68 -7.31
CA GLU A 17 -3.63 2.41 -8.45
C GLU A 17 -4.63 3.49 -8.02
N SER A 18 -5.44 3.22 -7.00
CA SER A 18 -6.36 4.20 -6.41
C SER A 18 -5.60 5.37 -5.79
N ILE A 19 -4.50 5.11 -5.05
CA ILE A 19 -3.63 6.18 -4.52
C ILE A 19 -3.04 7.02 -5.67
N ASP A 20 -2.56 6.39 -6.73
CA ASP A 20 -2.02 7.07 -7.90
C ASP A 20 -3.09 7.97 -8.56
N GLU A 21 -4.33 7.49 -8.68
CA GLU A 21 -5.47 8.25 -9.20
C GLU A 21 -5.80 9.47 -8.31
N TYR A 22 -5.87 9.27 -6.99
CA TYR A 22 -6.21 10.34 -6.04
C TYR A 22 -5.18 11.47 -6.02
N LEU A 23 -3.89 11.15 -6.18
CA LEU A 23 -2.80 12.13 -6.23
C LEU A 23 -2.73 12.88 -7.57
N GLY A 24 -3.30 12.30 -8.63
CA GLY A 24 -3.22 12.83 -9.98
C GLY A 24 -1.78 12.97 -10.51
N GLY A 25 -1.65 13.57 -11.70
CA GLY A 25 -0.36 13.67 -12.39
C GLY A 25 0.65 14.62 -11.75
N LYS A 26 0.20 15.62 -10.99
CA LYS A 26 1.09 16.63 -10.38
C LYS A 26 1.78 16.12 -9.12
N ARG A 27 1.16 15.18 -8.39
CA ARG A 27 1.63 14.64 -7.11
C ARG A 27 2.17 15.74 -6.18
N ASP A 28 1.26 16.59 -5.70
CA ASP A 28 1.61 17.74 -4.86
C ASP A 28 1.49 17.41 -3.35
N PHE A 29 2.62 17.47 -2.64
CA PHE A 29 2.65 17.21 -1.19
C PHE A 29 1.80 18.19 -0.39
N PHE A 30 1.80 19.48 -0.75
CA PHE A 30 1.04 20.48 -0.01
C PHE A 30 -0.46 20.33 -0.25
N GLU A 31 -0.86 19.92 -1.44
CA GLU A 31 -2.26 19.57 -1.71
C GLU A 31 -2.71 18.40 -0.83
N TYR A 32 -1.93 17.32 -0.80
CA TYR A 32 -2.14 16.20 0.11
C TYR A 32 -2.23 16.65 1.57
N GLN A 33 -1.23 17.40 2.05
CA GLN A 33 -1.13 17.85 3.43
C GLN A 33 -2.29 18.78 3.85
N ASN A 34 -2.85 19.57 2.93
CA ASN A 34 -3.94 20.48 3.23
C ASN A 34 -5.33 19.89 2.95
N ASN A 35 -5.42 18.74 2.28
CA ASN A 35 -6.69 18.09 1.95
C ASN A 35 -6.96 16.86 2.85
N LYS A 36 -7.79 17.05 3.87
CA LYS A 36 -8.16 15.97 4.82
C LYS A 36 -8.83 14.77 4.14
N LEU A 37 -9.66 14.99 3.12
CA LEU A 37 -10.33 13.91 2.40
C LEU A 37 -9.31 13.04 1.68
N LEU A 38 -8.36 13.67 0.97
CA LEU A 38 -7.28 13.00 0.26
C LEU A 38 -6.39 12.20 1.21
N ARG A 39 -6.01 12.77 2.36
CA ARG A 39 -5.25 12.04 3.38
C ARG A 39 -5.96 10.78 3.86
N ARG A 40 -7.25 10.92 4.22
CA ARG A 40 -8.06 9.79 4.71
C ARG A 40 -8.28 8.71 3.64
N ALA A 41 -8.43 9.10 2.38
CA ALA A 41 -8.51 8.16 1.27
C ALA A 41 -7.20 7.37 1.12
N ILE A 42 -6.04 8.04 1.15
CA ILE A 42 -4.73 7.38 1.05
C ILE A 42 -4.44 6.50 2.26
N GLU A 43 -4.71 6.97 3.48
CA GLU A 43 -4.58 6.16 4.71
C GLU A 43 -5.40 4.87 4.59
N ARG A 44 -6.63 4.94 4.07
CA ARG A 44 -7.48 3.78 3.88
C ARG A 44 -6.90 2.78 2.89
N GLU A 45 -6.36 3.24 1.77
CA GLU A 45 -5.72 2.35 0.80
C GLU A 45 -4.45 1.69 1.37
N LEU A 46 -3.67 2.39 2.19
CA LEU A 46 -2.53 1.81 2.90
C LEU A 46 -2.95 0.73 3.91
N GLU A 47 -4.09 0.90 4.59
CA GLU A 47 -4.66 -0.15 5.45
C GLU A 47 -5.02 -1.41 4.66
N ILE A 48 -5.64 -1.25 3.49
CA ILE A 48 -6.04 -2.35 2.62
C ILE A 48 -4.79 -3.10 2.13
N ILE A 49 -3.77 -2.37 1.66
CA ILE A 49 -2.50 -2.95 1.23
C ILE A 49 -1.88 -3.81 2.34
N GLY A 50 -1.77 -3.28 3.56
CA GLY A 50 -1.19 -4.03 4.67
C GLY A 50 -2.04 -5.23 5.13
N GLU A 51 -3.36 -5.13 5.09
CA GLU A 51 -4.25 -6.25 5.42
C GLU A 51 -4.16 -7.37 4.36
N ALA A 52 -4.16 -7.01 3.08
CA ALA A 52 -4.02 -7.96 1.98
C ALA A 52 -2.68 -8.69 2.06
N MET A 53 -1.57 -7.97 2.28
CA MET A 53 -0.25 -8.57 2.48
C MET A 53 -0.18 -9.48 3.70
N ASN A 54 -0.82 -9.11 4.81
CA ASN A 54 -0.89 -9.95 6.00
C ASN A 54 -1.62 -11.27 5.73
N ARG A 55 -2.69 -11.24 4.92
CA ARG A 55 -3.43 -12.44 4.54
C ARG A 55 -2.66 -13.31 3.55
N ALA A 56 -1.94 -12.71 2.60
CA ALA A 56 -1.05 -13.42 1.70
C ALA A 56 0.04 -14.18 2.49
N LEU A 57 0.74 -13.49 3.40
CA LEU A 57 1.79 -14.08 4.25
C LEU A 57 1.28 -15.20 5.16
N LYS A 58 0.01 -15.15 5.60
CA LYS A 58 -0.58 -16.25 6.38
C LYS A 58 -0.82 -17.51 5.55
N LEU A 59 -1.06 -17.37 4.25
CA LEU A 59 -1.27 -18.49 3.33
C LEU A 59 0.03 -19.02 2.74
N ASP A 60 1.02 -18.15 2.60
CA ASP A 60 2.36 -18.42 2.09
C ASP A 60 3.38 -17.52 2.81
N PRO A 61 3.94 -17.99 3.94
CA PRO A 61 4.93 -17.23 4.71
C PRO A 61 6.23 -16.95 3.97
N ASP A 62 6.54 -17.75 2.95
CA ASP A 62 7.78 -17.71 2.18
C ASP A 62 7.62 -16.93 0.86
N ILE A 63 6.49 -16.23 0.67
CA ILE A 63 6.26 -15.38 -0.51
C ILE A 63 7.37 -14.34 -0.63
N GLU A 64 8.06 -14.32 -1.78
CA GLU A 64 9.24 -13.49 -2.01
C GLU A 64 8.88 -12.04 -2.38
N ILE A 65 8.02 -11.39 -1.59
CA ILE A 65 7.73 -9.96 -1.71
C ILE A 65 8.66 -9.18 -0.77
N GLN A 66 9.44 -8.26 -1.33
CA GLN A 66 10.35 -7.43 -0.58
C GLN A 66 9.59 -6.60 0.44
N HIS A 67 10.15 -6.53 1.65
CA HIS A 67 9.58 -5.74 2.75
C HIS A 67 8.13 -6.10 3.13
N ALA A 68 7.62 -7.29 2.75
CA ALA A 68 6.25 -7.73 3.02
C ALA A 68 5.85 -7.53 4.49
N ARG A 69 6.75 -7.86 5.42
CA ARG A 69 6.50 -7.64 6.85
C ARG A 69 6.37 -6.17 7.24
N GLN A 70 7.21 -5.30 6.68
CA GLN A 70 7.16 -3.86 6.93
C GLN A 70 5.87 -3.24 6.36
N ILE A 71 5.36 -3.76 5.24
CA ILE A 71 4.08 -3.35 4.67
C ILE A 71 2.92 -3.67 5.64
N VAL A 72 2.94 -4.87 6.26
CA VAL A 72 1.97 -5.22 7.31
C VAL A 72 2.11 -4.31 8.53
N ASP A 73 3.34 -4.02 8.95
CA ASP A 73 3.59 -3.16 10.11
C ASP A 73 3.18 -1.70 9.85
N THR A 74 3.28 -1.22 8.61
CA THR A 74 2.82 0.11 8.18
C THR A 74 1.32 0.28 8.43
N ARG A 75 0.50 -0.74 8.13
CA ARG A 75 -0.93 -0.73 8.46
C ARG A 75 -1.18 -0.58 9.96
N ASN A 76 -0.41 -1.27 10.80
CA ASN A 76 -0.56 -1.13 12.25
C ASN A 76 -0.20 0.29 12.73
N TRP A 77 0.84 0.89 12.13
CA TRP A 77 1.22 2.27 12.41
C TRP A 77 0.12 3.28 11.98
N VAL A 78 -0.45 3.12 10.77
CA VAL A 78 -1.52 4.00 10.27
C VAL A 78 -2.78 3.93 11.13
N ILE A 79 -3.22 2.72 11.53
CA ILE A 79 -4.47 2.55 12.30
C ILE A 79 -4.32 2.98 13.76
N HIS A 80 -3.18 2.68 14.41
CA HIS A 80 -3.00 2.94 15.83
C HIS A 80 -2.34 4.29 16.14
N GLY A 81 -1.63 4.87 15.18
CA GLY A 81 -0.90 6.11 15.35
C GLY A 81 -1.62 7.32 14.78
N TYR A 82 -2.94 7.35 14.63
CA TYR A 82 -3.65 8.46 13.96
C TYR A 82 -3.41 9.86 14.56
N ASP A 83 -2.88 9.95 15.78
CA ASP A 83 -2.40 11.16 16.47
C ASP A 83 -0.92 11.50 16.18
N LYS A 84 -0.18 10.54 15.61
CA LYS A 84 1.27 10.52 15.29
C LYS A 84 1.59 10.22 13.83
N VAL A 85 0.60 10.01 12.96
CA VAL A 85 0.81 9.80 11.52
C VAL A 85 1.36 11.10 10.96
N ASP A 86 2.64 11.06 10.58
CA ASP A 86 3.34 12.19 9.97
C ASP A 86 3.10 12.16 8.46
N ASP A 87 2.51 13.24 7.94
CA ASP A 87 2.25 13.45 6.51
C ASP A 87 3.51 13.24 5.66
N VAL A 88 4.69 13.60 6.18
CA VAL A 88 5.98 13.42 5.49
C VAL A 88 6.33 11.94 5.34
N VAL A 89 6.03 11.13 6.37
CA VAL A 89 6.30 9.68 6.35
C VAL A 89 5.36 8.99 5.37
N ILE A 90 4.06 9.30 5.41
CA ILE A 90 3.10 8.78 4.42
C ILE A 90 3.52 9.19 3.01
N TRP A 91 3.91 10.45 2.83
CA TRP A 91 4.37 10.95 1.54
C TRP A 91 5.61 10.20 1.02
N ALA A 92 6.55 9.86 1.90
CA ALA A 92 7.71 9.04 1.55
C ALA A 92 7.30 7.62 1.13
N ILE A 93 6.33 7.00 1.82
CA ILE A 93 5.79 5.69 1.47
C ILE A 93 5.16 5.72 0.07
N ILE A 94 4.24 6.64 -0.17
CA ILE A 94 3.54 6.70 -1.46
C ILE A 94 4.47 7.09 -2.62
N SER A 95 5.49 7.93 -2.36
CA SER A 95 6.37 8.43 -3.42
C SER A 95 7.52 7.49 -3.75
N LYS A 96 7.99 6.69 -2.78
CA LYS A 96 9.20 5.85 -2.95
C LYS A 96 8.92 4.36 -2.87
N HIS A 97 8.07 3.93 -1.94
CA HIS A 97 7.90 2.51 -1.63
C HIS A 97 6.76 1.87 -2.42
N LEU A 98 5.62 2.56 -2.59
CA LEU A 98 4.50 2.02 -3.37
C LEU A 98 4.83 1.77 -4.84
N PRO A 99 5.59 2.62 -5.56
CA PRO A 99 5.95 2.32 -6.95
C PRO A 99 6.77 1.04 -7.09
N ALA A 100 7.70 0.78 -6.17
CA ALA A 100 8.50 -0.45 -6.16
C ALA A 100 7.64 -1.68 -5.86
N LEU A 101 6.76 -1.58 -4.85
CA LEU A 101 5.82 -2.65 -4.53
C LEU A 101 4.89 -2.97 -5.71
N LYS A 102 4.41 -1.95 -6.44
CA LYS A 102 3.54 -2.15 -7.61
C LYS A 102 4.22 -3.01 -8.67
N ILE A 103 5.47 -2.69 -9.02
CA ILE A 103 6.26 -3.45 -10.01
C ILE A 103 6.38 -4.90 -9.57
N GLU A 104 6.74 -5.13 -8.31
CA GLU A 104 6.88 -6.48 -7.76
C GLU A 104 5.56 -7.27 -7.83
N ILE A 105 4.45 -6.66 -7.40
CA ILE A 105 3.12 -7.27 -7.46
C ILE A 105 2.71 -7.59 -8.91
N ASP A 106 2.97 -6.70 -9.84
CA ASP A 106 2.71 -6.92 -11.26
C ASP A 106 3.51 -8.11 -11.79
N GLU A 107 4.82 -8.19 -11.49
CA GLU A 107 5.66 -9.33 -11.86
C GLU A 107 5.15 -10.65 -11.26
N PHE A 108 4.68 -10.64 -10.01
CA PHE A 108 4.10 -11.81 -9.37
C PHE A 108 2.79 -12.26 -10.02
N LEU A 109 1.98 -11.31 -10.47
CA LEU A 109 0.71 -11.58 -11.15
C LEU A 109 0.91 -12.03 -12.61
N GLU A 110 1.98 -11.58 -13.27
CA GLU A 110 2.34 -11.95 -14.66
C GLU A 110 3.06 -13.30 -14.78
N LYS A 111 3.74 -13.77 -13.73
CA LYS A 111 4.46 -15.07 -13.70
C LYS A 111 3.55 -16.32 -13.74
N GLU A 112 2.30 -16.18 -14.22
CA GLU A 112 1.34 -17.28 -14.42
C GLU A 112 0.63 -17.25 -15.78
#